data_AF-A0A4S8VIY0-F1
#
_entry.id   AF-A0A4S8VIY0-F1
#
_cell.length_a   1.000
_cell.length_b   1.000
_cell.length_c   1.000
_cell.angle_alpha   90.00
_cell.angle_beta   90.00
_cell.angle_gamma   90.00
#
_symmetry.space_group_name_H-M   'P 1'
#
loop_
_entity.id
_entity.type
_entity.pdbx_description
1 polymer ?
#
loop_
_entity_poly.entity_id
_entity_poly.type
_entity_poly.pdbx_seq_one_letter_code
_entity_poly.pdbx_strand_id
1 'polypeptide(L)'
;MTTTQSTEEKPCVVLLNRLTSDGNQSKHPNGTSGSKPAQHSHIVSFHNSIAAELAIKTPVIIPLLSDFPENYALFYVTRQDESKDDLYLWGHPSGKSFRSGSQFAKHVSWLMKRDPYYMVEGDEDAKVAKCECMLCKT
;
A
#
# COMPACT_ATOMS: atom_id res chain seq x y z
N MET A 1 -2.10 -18.42 -41.10
CA MET A 1 -2.06 -18.96 -39.72
C MET A 1 -1.43 -17.89 -38.85
N THR A 2 -2.24 -17.11 -38.14
CA THR A 2 -1.77 -16.00 -37.32
C THR A 2 -1.68 -16.53 -35.90
N THR A 3 -0.47 -16.81 -35.44
CA THR A 3 -0.22 -17.23 -34.06
C THR A 3 -0.36 -16.01 -33.17
N THR A 4 -1.52 -15.85 -32.54
CA THR A 4 -1.70 -14.92 -31.43
C THR A 4 -0.85 -15.45 -30.26
N GLN A 5 0.35 -14.91 -30.09
CA GLN A 5 1.10 -15.09 -28.86
C GLN A 5 0.32 -14.38 -27.76
N SER A 6 -0.49 -15.14 -27.03
CA SER A 6 -1.02 -14.68 -25.76
C SER A 6 0.16 -14.70 -24.79
N THR A 7 0.82 -13.55 -24.64
CA THR A 7 1.83 -13.37 -23.59
C THR A 7 1.08 -13.45 -22.27
N GLU A 8 1.14 -14.61 -21.62
CA GLU A 8 0.62 -14.81 -20.27
C GLU A 8 1.47 -13.94 -19.35
N GLU A 9 1.02 -12.71 -19.07
CA GLU A 9 1.70 -11.81 -18.14
C GLU A 9 1.68 -12.46 -16.76
N LYS A 10 2.82 -13.04 -16.36
CA LYS A 10 2.96 -13.65 -15.04
C LYS A 10 2.65 -12.59 -13.97
N PRO A 11 1.78 -12.90 -13.00
CA PRO A 11 1.42 -11.94 -11.98
C PRO A 11 2.65 -11.58 -11.14
N CYS A 12 2.85 -10.29 -10.92
CA CYS A 12 3.93 -9.77 -10.08
C CYS A 12 3.60 -9.96 -8.60
N VAL A 13 4.41 -10.72 -7.87
CA VAL A 13 4.25 -10.89 -6.42
C VAL A 13 4.95 -9.73 -5.70
N VAL A 14 4.21 -8.97 -4.89
CA VAL A 14 4.72 -7.79 -4.18
C VAL A 14 4.68 -8.04 -2.68
N LEU A 15 5.86 -8.08 -2.06
CA LEU A 15 6.02 -8.14 -0.61
C LEU A 15 6.18 -6.71 -0.07
N LEU A 16 5.13 -6.16 0.53
CA LEU A 16 5.10 -4.76 0.98
C LEU A 16 6.21 -4.46 2.00
N ASN A 17 6.49 -5.41 2.90
CA ASN A 17 7.53 -5.30 3.91
C ASN A 17 8.97 -5.30 3.36
N ARG A 18 9.16 -5.65 2.09
CA ARG A 18 10.47 -5.60 1.42
C ARG A 18 10.68 -4.35 0.60
N LEU A 19 9.63 -3.54 0.41
CA LEU A 19 9.75 -2.28 -0.31
C LEU A 19 10.61 -1.31 0.49
N THR A 20 11.45 -0.56 -0.21
CA THR A 20 12.22 0.54 0.37
C THR A 20 11.28 1.61 0.94
N SER A 21 11.04 1.54 2.25
CA SER A 21 10.05 2.39 2.92
C SER A 21 10.51 3.84 3.06
N ASP A 22 9.58 4.77 2.93
CA ASP A 22 9.72 6.17 3.36
C ASP A 22 9.06 6.44 4.71
N GLY A 23 8.60 5.39 5.41
CA GLY A 23 7.81 5.51 6.62
C GLY A 23 8.53 6.26 7.75
N ASN A 24 7.78 7.10 8.45
CA ASN A 24 8.23 7.85 9.61
C ASN A 24 7.24 7.69 10.78
N GLN A 25 7.57 6.75 11.69
CA GLN A 25 6.74 6.47 12.86
C GLN A 25 6.71 7.63 13.87
N SER A 26 7.72 8.51 13.88
CA SER A 26 7.78 9.64 14.82
C SER A 26 6.69 10.69 14.56
N LYS A 27 6.02 10.61 13.42
CA LYS A 27 4.91 11.49 13.02
C LYS A 27 3.53 10.90 13.36
N HIS A 28 3.49 9.73 13.99
CA HIS A 28 2.25 9.15 14.50
C HIS A 28 1.71 10.02 15.64
N PRO A 29 0.42 10.40 15.64
CA PRO A 29 -0.19 11.03 16.79
C PRO A 29 -0.26 10.00 17.93
N ASN A 30 0.71 10.06 18.84
CA ASN A 30 0.72 9.26 20.06
C ASN A 30 -0.61 9.43 20.80
N GLY A 31 -1.32 8.32 21.02
CA GLY A 31 -2.48 8.31 21.91
C GLY A 31 -3.75 8.97 21.35
N THR A 32 -4.05 8.80 20.07
CA THR A 32 -5.41 9.13 19.59
C THR A 32 -6.41 8.23 20.34
N SER A 33 -7.16 8.80 21.28
CA SER A 33 -8.11 8.08 22.13
C SER A 33 -9.03 7.19 21.30
N GLY A 34 -8.98 5.88 21.52
CA GLY A 34 -9.81 4.89 20.83
C GLY A 34 -9.14 4.14 19.67
N SER A 35 -7.97 4.58 19.19
CA SER A 35 -7.21 3.84 18.17
C SER A 35 -6.54 2.60 18.77
N LYS A 36 -6.82 1.43 18.20
CA LYS A 36 -6.24 0.14 18.58
C LYS A 36 -5.40 -0.42 17.42
N PRO A 37 -4.33 -1.19 17.69
CA PRO A 37 -3.60 -1.89 16.64
C PRO A 37 -4.53 -2.79 15.83
N ALA A 38 -4.36 -2.80 14.51
CA ALA A 38 -5.19 -3.61 13.62
C ALA A 38 -5.07 -5.11 13.93
N GLN A 39 -6.21 -5.80 13.90
CA GLN A 39 -6.29 -7.25 13.98
C GLN A 39 -6.01 -7.89 12.62
N HIS A 40 -5.77 -9.20 12.61
CA HIS A 40 -5.49 -9.94 11.38
C HIS A 40 -6.54 -9.73 10.28
N SER A 41 -7.84 -9.73 10.63
CA SER A 41 -8.93 -9.47 9.68
C SER A 41 -8.86 -8.08 9.04
N HIS A 42 -8.46 -7.06 9.80
CA HIS A 42 -8.29 -5.69 9.31
C HIS A 42 -7.13 -5.62 8.31
N ILE A 43 -6.01 -6.26 8.63
CA ILE A 43 -4.82 -6.30 7.76
C ILE A 43 -5.17 -6.99 6.43
N VAL A 44 -5.83 -8.14 6.48
CA VAL A 44 -6.28 -8.88 5.29
C VAL A 44 -7.22 -8.04 4.43
N SER A 45 -8.22 -7.40 5.04
CA SER A 45 -9.14 -6.51 4.31
C SER A 45 -8.42 -5.34 3.65
N PHE A 46 -7.45 -4.75 4.35
CA PHE A 46 -6.67 -3.63 3.83
C PHE A 46 -5.77 -4.06 2.66
N HIS A 47 -5.06 -5.19 2.76
CA HIS A 47 -4.26 -5.74 1.66
C HIS A 47 -5.10 -6.06 0.42
N ASN A 48 -6.27 -6.65 0.60
CA ASN A 48 -7.19 -6.92 -0.52
C ASN A 48 -7.59 -5.62 -1.24
N SER A 49 -7.82 -4.53 -0.50
CA SER A 49 -8.12 -3.23 -1.10
C SER A 49 -6.93 -2.64 -1.86
N ILE A 50 -5.69 -2.84 -1.40
CA ILE A 50 -4.49 -2.42 -2.16
C ILE A 50 -4.37 -3.26 -3.44
N ALA A 51 -4.46 -4.59 -3.32
CA ALA A 51 -4.30 -5.51 -4.44
C ALA A 51 -5.35 -5.27 -5.52
N ALA A 52 -6.62 -5.08 -5.13
CA ALA A 52 -7.70 -4.76 -6.05
C ALA A 52 -7.45 -3.47 -6.85
N GLU A 53 -6.89 -2.44 -6.20
CA GLU A 53 -6.57 -1.17 -6.87
C GLU A 53 -5.38 -1.30 -7.84
N LEU A 54 -4.33 -2.06 -7.47
CA LEU A 54 -3.15 -2.27 -8.31
C LEU A 54 -3.46 -3.19 -9.51
N ALA A 55 -4.30 -4.21 -9.30
CA ALA A 55 -4.72 -5.17 -10.32
C ALA A 55 -5.39 -4.52 -11.55
N ILE A 56 -5.95 -3.31 -11.40
CA ILE A 56 -6.56 -2.55 -12.51
C ILE A 56 -5.53 -2.24 -13.61
N LYS A 57 -4.25 -2.05 -13.25
CA LYS A 57 -3.19 -1.64 -14.19
C LYS A 57 -2.21 -2.75 -14.51
N THR A 58 -1.98 -3.68 -13.58
CA THR A 58 -0.99 -4.75 -13.73
C THR A 58 -1.42 -5.92 -12.84
N PRO A 59 -1.38 -7.18 -13.30
CA PRO A 59 -1.68 -8.32 -12.44
C PRO A 59 -0.66 -8.39 -11.29
N VAL A 60 -1.07 -7.96 -10.10
CA VAL A 60 -0.24 -7.89 -8.89
C VAL A 60 -0.86 -8.77 -7.80
N ILE A 61 -0.04 -9.62 -7.19
CA ILE A 61 -0.40 -10.43 -6.03
C ILE A 61 0.32 -9.85 -4.82
N ILE A 62 -0.44 -9.36 -3.83
CA ILE A 62 0.08 -9.05 -2.50
C ILE A 62 -0.23 -10.24 -1.60
N PRO A 63 0.78 -10.96 -1.09
CA PRO A 63 0.54 -12.04 -0.14
C PRO A 63 -0.22 -11.52 1.08
N LEU A 64 -1.32 -12.19 1.43
CA LEU A 64 -2.27 -11.77 2.48
C LEU A 64 -1.63 -11.57 3.87
N LEU A 65 -0.45 -12.15 4.07
CA LEU A 65 0.36 -12.13 5.30
C LEU A 65 1.62 -11.25 5.20
N SER A 66 1.79 -10.45 4.14
CA SER A 66 2.90 -9.49 4.10
C SER A 66 2.70 -8.45 5.19
N ASP A 67 3.72 -8.14 5.98
CA ASP A 67 3.69 -6.93 6.80
C ASP A 67 3.68 -5.68 5.90
N PHE A 68 3.31 -4.53 6.48
CA PHE A 68 3.44 -3.23 5.81
C PHE A 68 4.92 -2.84 5.65
N PRO A 69 5.25 -1.87 4.79
CA PRO A 69 6.60 -1.33 4.72
C PRO A 69 7.07 -0.82 6.08
N GLU A 70 8.39 -0.82 6.32
CA GLU A 70 8.96 -0.40 7.61
C GLU A 70 8.41 0.97 8.07
N ASN A 71 8.16 1.13 9.37
CA ASN A 71 7.57 2.33 9.99
C ASN A 71 6.13 2.67 9.57
N TYR A 72 5.46 1.81 8.79
CA TYR A 72 4.01 1.86 8.61
C TYR A 72 3.30 0.93 9.59
N ALA A 73 2.16 1.38 10.11
CA ALA A 73 1.35 0.59 11.04
C ALA A 73 -0.13 0.89 10.87
N LEU A 74 -0.94 -0.18 10.82
CA LEU A 74 -2.38 -0.10 10.66
C LEU A 74 -3.05 -0.08 12.03
N PHE A 75 -3.96 0.86 12.21
CA PHE A 75 -4.80 1.00 13.39
C PHE A 75 -6.26 1.01 12.98
N TYR A 76 -7.13 0.67 13.93
CA TYR A 76 -8.57 0.79 13.75
C TYR A 76 -9.21 1.59 14.87
N VAL A 77 -10.30 2.26 14.55
CA VAL A 77 -11.17 2.96 15.49
C VAL A 77 -12.57 2.39 15.33
N THR A 78 -13.11 1.80 16.39
CA THR A 78 -14.49 1.34 16.41
C THR A 78 -15.40 2.56 16.51
N ARG A 79 -16.37 2.66 15.60
CA ARG A 79 -17.36 3.74 15.62
C ARG A 79 -18.26 3.62 16.85
N GLN A 80 -18.82 4.75 17.30
CA GLN A 80 -19.70 4.80 18.48
C GLN A 80 -20.96 3.94 18.33
N ASP A 81 -21.42 3.70 17.11
CA ASP A 81 -22.56 2.87 16.78
C ASP A 81 -22.20 1.38 16.61
N GLU A 82 -20.93 1.00 16.86
CA GLU A 82 -20.37 -0.35 16.77
C GLU A 82 -20.60 -1.06 15.42
N SER A 83 -21.02 -0.30 14.40
CA SER A 83 -21.47 -0.87 13.13
C SER A 83 -20.29 -1.32 12.27
N LYS A 84 -19.18 -0.56 12.31
CA LYS A 84 -17.94 -0.81 11.56
C LYS A 84 -16.72 -0.20 12.24
N ASP A 85 -15.57 -0.80 11.96
CA ASP A 85 -14.26 -0.24 12.29
C ASP A 85 -13.74 0.62 11.13
N ASP A 86 -13.28 1.82 11.45
CA ASP A 86 -12.54 2.67 10.51
C ASP A 86 -11.05 2.35 10.59
N LEU A 87 -10.43 2.08 9.45
CA LEU A 87 -9.02 1.71 9.35
C LEU A 87 -8.15 2.91 8.95
N TYR A 88 -7.01 3.05 9.62
CA TYR A 88 -6.05 4.12 9.41
C TYR A 88 -4.63 3.56 9.35
N LEU A 89 -4.01 3.63 8.16
CA LEU A 89 -2.61 3.28 7.98
C LEU A 89 -1.74 4.52 8.22
N TRP A 90 -0.97 4.50 9.29
CA TRP A 90 -0.01 5.53 9.65
C TRP A 90 1.39 5.18 9.18
N GLY A 91 2.25 6.20 9.13
CA GLY A 91 3.66 6.06 8.73
C GLY A 91 4.06 7.02 7.61
N HIS A 92 3.14 7.65 6.89
CA HIS A 92 3.52 8.58 5.83
C HIS A 92 4.34 9.79 6.38
N PRO A 93 5.40 10.25 5.70
CA PRO A 93 6.27 11.36 6.14
C PRO A 93 5.55 12.66 6.52
N SER A 94 4.39 12.93 5.88
CA SER A 94 3.57 14.11 6.20
C SER A 94 2.86 14.03 7.55
N GLY A 95 2.91 12.89 8.24
CA GLY A 95 2.19 12.66 9.49
C GLY A 95 0.69 12.50 9.33
N LYS A 96 0.19 12.24 8.12
CA LYS A 96 -1.21 11.93 7.83
C LYS A 96 -1.39 10.42 7.63
N SER A 97 -2.59 9.91 7.85
CA SER A 97 -2.94 8.50 7.65
C SER A 97 -3.67 8.26 6.32
N PHE A 98 -3.47 7.09 5.71
CA PHE A 98 -4.34 6.59 4.65
C PHE A 98 -5.57 5.91 5.26
N ARG A 99 -6.77 6.22 4.74
CA ARG A 99 -8.05 5.69 5.28
C ARG A 99 -8.54 4.42 4.58
N SER A 100 -7.83 3.95 3.57
CA SER A 100 -8.14 2.70 2.86
C SER A 100 -6.93 2.19 2.08
N GLY A 101 -6.96 0.91 1.72
CA GLY A 101 -5.95 0.29 0.86
C GLY A 101 -5.84 0.98 -0.50
N SER A 102 -6.97 1.34 -1.12
CA SER A 102 -6.99 2.07 -2.39
C SER A 102 -6.29 3.43 -2.31
N GLN A 103 -6.40 4.17 -1.19
CA GLN A 103 -5.67 5.43 -1.02
C GLN A 103 -4.15 5.19 -0.94
N PHE A 104 -3.76 4.11 -0.26
CA PHE A 104 -2.36 3.74 -0.10
C PHE A 104 -1.75 3.13 -1.38
N ALA A 105 -2.55 2.49 -2.23
CA ALA A 105 -2.08 1.78 -3.43
C ALA A 105 -1.27 2.67 -4.39
N LYS A 106 -1.62 3.95 -4.54
CA LYS A 106 -0.82 4.89 -5.34
C LYS A 106 0.57 5.14 -4.74
N HIS A 107 0.66 5.16 -3.42
CA HIS A 107 1.93 5.27 -2.71
C HIS A 107 2.73 3.97 -2.84
N VAL A 108 2.09 2.82 -2.69
CA VAL A 108 2.70 1.50 -2.90
C VAL A 108 3.27 1.37 -4.31
N SER A 109 2.51 1.75 -5.35
CA SER A 109 2.99 1.73 -6.75
C SER A 109 4.24 2.60 -6.93
N TRP A 110 4.31 3.74 -6.24
CA TRP A 110 5.50 4.58 -6.25
C TRP A 110 6.67 3.95 -5.47
N LEU A 111 6.43 3.33 -4.32
CA LEU A 111 7.46 2.58 -3.58
C LEU A 111 8.01 1.42 -4.40
N MET A 112 7.14 0.69 -5.10
CA MET A 112 7.53 -0.37 -6.03
C MET A 112 8.45 0.17 -7.13
N LYS A 113 8.11 1.28 -7.79
CA LYS A 113 8.96 1.92 -8.81
C LYS A 113 10.35 2.36 -8.31
N ARG A 114 10.46 2.67 -7.01
CA ARG A 114 11.74 3.02 -6.36
C ARG A 114 12.56 1.79 -5.97
N ASP A 115 11.91 0.64 -5.86
CA ASP A 115 12.56 -0.58 -5.44
C ASP A 115 13.44 -1.14 -6.57
N PRO A 116 14.74 -1.34 -6.33
CA PRO A 116 15.67 -1.78 -7.38
C PRO A 116 15.34 -3.16 -7.94
N TYR A 117 14.54 -3.97 -7.23
CA TYR A 117 14.15 -5.30 -7.66
C TYR A 117 12.83 -5.32 -8.45
N TYR A 118 12.07 -4.23 -8.46
CA TYR A 118 10.79 -4.11 -9.17
C TYR A 118 10.94 -3.34 -10.50
N MET A 119 12.10 -3.46 -11.15
CA MET A 119 12.32 -2.85 -12.45
C MET A 119 11.46 -3.55 -13.51
N VAL A 120 10.44 -2.85 -14.00
CA VAL A 120 9.89 -3.14 -15.32
C VAL A 120 10.92 -2.65 -16.33
N GLU A 121 11.46 -3.54 -17.17
CA GLU A 121 12.37 -3.15 -18.24
C GLU A 121 11.73 -2.02 -19.08
N GLY A 122 12.39 -0.86 -19.15
CA GLY A 122 11.90 0.31 -19.89
C GLY A 122 11.32 1.47 -19.07
N ASP A 123 11.26 1.40 -17.73
CA ASP A 123 10.76 2.48 -16.87
C ASP A 123 11.89 3.18 -16.07
N GLU A 124 12.98 3.56 -16.75
CA GLU A 124 14.13 4.25 -16.13
C GLU A 124 13.74 5.62 -15.55
N ASP A 125 12.74 6.27 -16.14
CA ASP A 125 12.16 7.53 -15.68
C ASP A 125 11.32 7.38 -14.39
N ALA A 126 10.81 6.17 -14.07
CA ALA A 126 9.99 5.96 -12.87
C ALA A 126 10.75 6.10 -11.56
N LYS A 127 12.09 5.94 -11.56
CA LYS A 127 12.91 6.19 -10.37
C LYS A 127 12.88 7.66 -9.93
N VAL A 128 12.58 8.57 -10.84
CA VAL A 128 12.56 10.03 -10.62
C VAL A 128 11.13 10.57 -10.50
N ALA A 129 10.13 9.74 -10.79
CA ALA A 129 8.73 10.14 -10.72
C ALA A 129 8.32 10.55 -9.30
N LYS A 130 7.69 11.71 -9.17
CA LYS A 130 7.10 12.16 -7.90
C LYS A 130 5.91 11.27 -7.52
N CYS A 131 5.78 10.97 -6.24
CA CYS A 131 4.63 10.21 -5.75
C CYS A 131 3.32 10.97 -6.01
N GLU A 132 2.35 10.27 -6.58
CA GLU A 132 1.04 10.82 -6.93
C GLU A 132 -0.05 10.52 -5.90
N CYS A 133 0.32 9.97 -4.73
CA CYS A 133 -0.65 9.72 -3.68
C CYS A 133 -1.22 11.04 -3.13
N MET A 134 -2.42 10.97 -2.56
CA MET A 134 -3.10 12.15 -2.03
C MET A 134 -2.35 12.86 -0.89
N LEU A 135 -1.44 12.16 -0.20
CA LEU A 135 -0.66 12.71 0.91
C LEU A 135 0.66 13.35 0.46
N CYS A 136 1.17 13.01 -0.73
CA CYS A 136 2.36 13.65 -1.33
C CYS A 136 2.00 14.85 -2.22
N LYS A 137 0.78 14.89 -2.77
CA LYS A 137 0.27 16.02 -3.57
C LYS A 137 -0.25 17.19 -2.71
N THR A 138 -0.14 17.12 -1.38
CA THR A 138 -0.63 18.17 -0.46
C THR A 138 0.43 19.17 -0.09
#